data_AF-A0A821V014-F1
#
_entry.id   AF-A0A821V014-F1
#
_cell.length_a   1.000
_cell.length_b   1.000
_cell.length_c   1.000
_cell.angle_alpha   90.00
_cell.angle_beta   90.00
_cell.angle_gamma   90.00
#
_symmetry.space_group_name_H-M   'P 1'
#
loop_
_entity.id
_entity.type
_entity.pdbx_description
1 polymer ?
#
loop_
_entity_poly.entity_id
_entity_poly.type
_entity_poly.pdbx_seq_one_letter_code
_entity_poly.pdbx_strand_id
1 'polypeptide(L)' 'VTVVSFSGVPVAVVSFTSIGVAVVSFSDGSVTVVSFSGVPVADVSFTGVAVAVVSFAGI' A
#
# COMPACT_ATOMS: atom_id res chain seq x y z
N VAL A 1 7.76 10.31 10.29
CA VAL A 1 7.85 8.98 9.64
C VAL A 1 6.56 8.26 9.96
N THR A 2 5.73 8.00 8.95
CA THR A 2 4.43 7.37 9.11
C THR A 2 4.53 5.95 8.57
N VAL A 3 4.14 4.95 9.37
CA VAL A 3 4.13 3.53 9.01
C VAL A 3 2.69 3.06 8.95
N VAL A 4 2.32 2.37 7.87
CA VAL A 4 0.98 1.81 7.67
C VAL A 4 1.09 0.32 7.43
N SER A 5 0.31 -0.48 8.15
CA SER A 5 0.30 -1.94 8.02
C SER A 5 -1.12 -2.48 7.93
N PHE A 6 -1.34 -3.40 6.99
CA PHE A 6 -2.58 -4.16 6.82
C PHE A 6 -2.28 -5.65 6.98
N SER A 7 -3.07 -6.36 7.79
CA SER A 7 -2.87 -7.78 8.05
C SER A 7 -4.19 -8.53 8.20
N GLY A 8 -4.31 -9.71 7.60
CA GLY A 8 -5.40 -10.66 7.87
C GLY A 8 -6.75 -10.31 7.25
N VAL A 9 -6.84 -9.26 6.42
CA VAL A 9 -8.12 -8.75 5.91
C VAL A 9 -8.06 -8.58 4.40
N PRO A 10 -9.06 -9.06 3.64
CA PRO A 10 -9.19 -8.74 2.23
C PRO A 10 -9.52 -7.25 2.06
N VAL A 11 -8.68 -6.53 1.33
CA VAL A 11 -8.85 -5.11 1.05
C VAL A 11 -9.17 -4.90 -0.42
N ALA A 12 -10.31 -4.27 -0.71
CA ALA A 12 -10.67 -4.00 -2.10
C ALA A 12 -9.77 -2.91 -2.71
N VAL A 13 -9.67 -1.75 -2.05
CA VAL A 13 -8.91 -0.60 -2.57
C VAL A 13 -8.20 0.12 -1.42
N VAL A 14 -6.92 0.42 -1.62
CA VAL A 14 -6.14 1.32 -0.76
C VAL A 14 -5.58 2.46 -1.60
N SER A 15 -5.82 3.69 -1.18
CA SER A 15 -5.30 4.89 -1.85
C SER A 15 -4.55 5.76 -0.85
N PHE A 16 -3.30 6.07 -1.16
CA PHE A 16 -2.46 7.00 -0.43
C PHE A 16 -2.27 8.27 -1.26
N THR A 17 -2.70 9.41 -0.72
CA THR A 17 -2.62 10.71 -1.39
C THR A 17 -2.03 11.77 -0.47
N SER A 18 -1.01 12.51 -0.91
CA SER A 18 -0.47 13.70 -0.23
C SER A 18 -0.04 13.53 1.24
N ILE A 19 0.11 12.30 1.74
CA ILE A 19 0.61 11.98 3.09
C ILE A 19 2.03 11.49 2.92
N GLY A 20 3.00 12.05 3.64
CA GLY A 20 4.36 11.47 3.70
C GLY A 20 4.32 10.12 4.42
N VAL A 21 4.24 9.02 3.67
CA VAL A 21 4.27 7.65 4.21
C VAL A 21 5.64 7.07 3.95
N ALA A 22 6.39 6.77 5.01
CA ALA A 22 7.73 6.23 4.82
C ALA A 22 7.68 4.74 4.46
N VAL A 23 6.78 3.98 5.08
CA VAL A 23 6.70 2.51 4.93
C VAL A 23 5.25 2.06 4.87
N VAL A 24 4.93 1.22 3.89
CA VAL A 24 3.65 0.50 3.80
C VAL A 24 3.90 -1.01 3.74
N SER A 25 3.16 -1.76 4.56
CA SER A 25 3.24 -3.21 4.57
C SER A 25 1.87 -3.87 4.49
N PHE A 26 1.78 -4.94 3.73
CA PHE A 26 0.61 -5.80 3.62
C PHE A 26 1.01 -7.24 3.90
N SER A 27 0.31 -7.89 4.82
CA SER A 27 0.57 -9.29 5.21
C SER A 27 -0.70 -10.12 5.22
N ASP A 28 -0.60 -11.39 4.81
CA ASP A 28 -1.63 -12.42 4.98
C ASP A 28 -3.05 -11.98 4.55
N GLY A 29 -3.35 -11.98 3.25
CA GLY A 29 -4.66 -11.56 2.76
C GLY A 29 -4.73 -11.39 1.24
N SER A 30 -5.71 -10.61 0.78
CA SER A 30 -5.83 -10.22 -0.63
C SER A 30 -6.05 -8.72 -0.74
N VAL A 31 -5.44 -8.09 -1.74
CA VAL A 31 -5.64 -6.68 -2.06
C VAL A 31 -5.97 -6.54 -3.54
N THR A 32 -7.10 -5.94 -3.88
CA THR A 32 -7.45 -5.79 -5.30
C THR A 32 -6.69 -4.62 -5.93
N VAL A 33 -6.68 -3.46 -5.29
CA VAL A 33 -6.02 -2.26 -5.83
C VAL A 33 -5.26 -1.52 -4.73
N VAL A 34 -4.00 -1.17 -5.01
CA VAL A 34 -3.20 -0.21 -4.22
C VAL A 34 -2.77 0.94 -5.12
N SER A 35 -3.01 2.17 -4.70
CA SER A 35 -2.62 3.37 -5.44
C SER A 35 -1.89 4.37 -4.55
N PHE A 36 -0.77 4.88 -5.05
CA PHE A 36 0.01 5.95 -4.43
C PHE A 36 0.02 7.16 -5.37
N SER A 37 -0.38 8.33 -4.88
CA SER A 37 -0.42 9.57 -5.69
C SER A 37 0.15 10.76 -4.95
N GLY A 38 1.25 11.35 -5.45
CA GLY A 38 1.86 12.53 -4.82
C GLY A 38 2.40 12.24 -3.41
N VAL A 39 2.91 11.02 -3.19
CA VAL A 39 3.39 10.55 -1.89
C VAL A 39 4.85 10.09 -2.03
N PRO A 40 5.80 10.67 -1.27
CA PRO A 40 7.14 10.10 -1.18
C PRO A 40 7.07 8.82 -0.33
N VAL A 41 7.18 7.66 -0.99
CA VAL A 41 7.23 6.34 -0.33
C VAL A 41 8.66 5.80 -0.37
N ALA A 42 9.22 5.45 0.79
CA ALA A 42 10.55 4.85 0.85
C ALA A 42 10.52 3.33 0.68
N ASP A 43 9.49 2.66 1.23
CA ASP A 43 9.35 1.21 1.16
C ASP A 43 7.89 0.75 1.06
N VAL A 44 7.63 -0.25 0.21
CA VAL A 44 6.36 -0.96 0.12
C VAL A 44 6.63 -2.47 0.10
N SER A 45 6.05 -3.21 1.04
CA SER A 45 6.21 -4.65 1.16
C SER A 45 4.87 -5.39 1.13
N PHE A 46 4.85 -6.53 0.45
CA PHE A 46 3.71 -7.46 0.38
C PHE A 46 4.20 -8.87 0.73
N THR A 47 3.69 -9.46 1.80
CA THR A 47 4.09 -10.79 2.27
C THR A 47 2.87 -11.70 2.41
N GLY A 48 2.82 -12.81 1.66
CA GLY A 48 1.66 -13.71 1.74
C GLY A 48 0.33 -13.05 1.30
N VAL A 49 0.41 -12.01 0.46
CA VAL A 49 -0.75 -11.27 -0.04
C VAL A 49 -0.89 -11.46 -1.55
N ALA A 50 -2.11 -11.75 -2.00
CA ALA A 50 -2.46 -11.69 -3.42
C ALA A 50 -2.82 -10.25 -3.80
N VAL A 51 -2.04 -9.60 -4.68
CA VAL A 51 -2.31 -8.24 -5.17
C VAL A 51 -2.68 -8.27 -6.64
N ALA A 52 -3.80 -7.66 -7.03
CA ALA A 52 -4.19 -7.60 -8.44
C ALA A 52 -3.60 -6.39 -9.18
N VAL A 53 -3.62 -5.20 -8.56
CA VAL A 53 -3.12 -3.97 -9.17
C VAL A 53 -2.37 -3.10 -8.16
N VAL A 54 -1.20 -2.60 -8.56
CA VAL A 54 -0.45 -1.56 -7.84
C VAL A 54 -0.15 -0.41 -8.79
N SER A 55 -0.43 0.83 -8.38
CA SER A 55 -0.20 2.04 -9.16
C SER A 55 0.57 3.09 -8.36
N PHE A 56 1.52 3.76 -9.01
CA PHE A 56 2.26 4.90 -8.48
C PHE A 56 2.17 6.07 -9.46
N ALA A 57 1.70 7.22 -8.99
CA ALA A 57 1.54 8.43 -9.78
C ALA A 57 2.16 9.63 -9.05
N GLY A 58 2.96 10.44 -9.75
CA GLY A 58 3.56 11.65 -9.17
C GLY A 58 4.43 11.40 -7.93
N ILE A 59 5.12 10.25 -7.89
CA ILE A 59 6.17 9.93 -6.91
C ILE A 59 7.49 10.61 -7.28
#